data_AF-A0A6L4WRE9-F1
#
_entry.id   AF-A0A6L4WRE9-F1
#
_cell.length_a   1.000
_cell.length_b   1.000
_cell.length_c   1.000
_cell.angle_alpha   90.00
_cell.angle_beta   90.00
_cell.angle_gamma   90.00
#
_symmetry.space_group_name_H-M   'P 1'
#
loop_
_entity.id
_entity.type
_entity.pdbx_description
1 polymer ?
#
loop_
_entity_poly.entity_id
_entity_poly.type
_entity_poly.pdbx_seq_one_letter_code
_entity_poly.pdbx_strand_id
1 'polypeptide(L)'
;MIIRKKFKFEGAHIVRNCSTRRCKKSIHGHLYVVEVFFSSNKLNNGYMVLDFGLTKKHIKNIIDSFDHAYSLWSGEEDEFKKSCFLKSS
;
A
#
# COMPACT_ATOMS: atom_id res chain seq x y z
N MET A 1 -21.15 10.83 9.77
CA MET A 1 -20.05 10.38 10.65
C MET A 1 -18.93 9.84 9.78
N ILE A 2 -17.67 10.19 10.08
CA ILE A 2 -16.49 9.62 9.43
C ILE A 2 -15.82 8.68 10.43
N ILE A 3 -15.54 7.44 10.00
CA ILE A 3 -14.74 6.48 10.76
C ILE A 3 -13.44 6.20 10.02
N ARG A 4 -12.39 5.79 10.74
CA ARG A 4 -11.08 5.46 10.15
C ARG A 4 -10.53 4.15 10.66
N LYS A 5 -9.77 3.45 9.81
CA LYS A 5 -8.93 2.31 10.19
C LYS A 5 -7.49 2.56 9.73
N LYS A 6 -6.55 2.41 10.67
CA LYS A 6 -5.11 2.49 10.39
C LYS A 6 -4.53 1.11 10.09
N PHE A 7 -3.64 1.06 9.12
CA PHE A 7 -2.82 -0.08 8.75
C PHE A 7 -1.35 0.34 8.70
N LYS A 8 -0.46 -0.65 8.79
CA LYS A 8 0.96 -0.48 8.59
C LYS A 8 1.47 -1.58 7.68
N PHE A 9 2.47 -1.25 6.87
CA PHE A 9 3.23 -2.23 6.10
C PHE A 9 4.66 -1.73 5.94
N GLU A 10 5.59 -2.65 5.75
CA GLU A 10 6.99 -2.34 5.45
C GLU A 10 7.24 -2.60 3.97
N GLY A 11 7.68 -1.59 3.22
CA GLY A 11 7.85 -1.71 1.77
C GLY A 11 9.04 -0.93 1.25
N ALA A 12 9.57 -1.36 0.10
CA ALA A 12 10.65 -0.68 -0.60
C ALA A 12 10.13 0.05 -1.85
N HIS A 13 10.80 1.14 -2.24
CA HIS A 13 10.48 1.92 -3.44
C HIS A 13 11.68 2.76 -3.91
N ILE A 14 11.51 3.45 -5.04
CA ILE A 14 12.40 4.50 -5.51
C ILE A 14 11.59 5.66 -6.09
N VAL A 15 12.06 6.90 -5.90
CA VAL A 15 11.32 8.10 -6.33
C VAL A 15 12.17 8.88 -7.33
N ARG A 16 12.21 8.41 -8.58
CA ARG A 16 13.13 8.90 -9.64
C ARG A 16 13.08 10.42 -9.86
N ASN A 17 11.90 11.01 -9.71
CA ASN A 17 11.66 12.42 -10.01
C ASN A 17 11.63 13.34 -8.77
N CYS A 18 12.09 12.88 -7.60
CA CYS A 18 12.13 13.75 -6.42
C CYS A 18 13.34 14.70 -6.42
N SER A 19 13.24 15.75 -5.62
CA SER A 19 14.31 16.74 -5.42
C SER A 19 15.58 16.14 -4.81
N THR A 20 15.43 15.26 -3.81
CA THR A 20 16.56 14.74 -3.04
C THR A 20 17.38 13.71 -3.81
N ARG A 21 18.71 13.78 -3.70
CA ARG A 21 19.63 12.85 -4.38
C ARG A 21 19.49 11.41 -3.87
N ARG A 22 19.28 11.24 -2.56
CA ARG A 22 19.20 9.93 -1.92
C ARG A 22 17.96 9.15 -2.38
N CYS A 23 16.79 9.77 -2.38
CA CYS A 23 15.55 9.07 -2.74
C CYS A 23 15.41 8.78 -4.25
N LYS A 24 16.02 9.59 -5.13
CA LYS A 24 15.98 9.33 -6.58
C LYS A 24 17.01 8.33 -7.09
N LYS A 25 18.13 8.18 -6.37
CA LYS A 25 19.24 7.30 -6.78
C LYS A 25 19.34 5.99 -6.00
N SER A 26 18.61 5.85 -4.89
CA SER A 26 18.70 4.68 -4.03
C SER A 26 17.32 4.05 -3.81
N ILE A 27 17.24 2.74 -4.03
CA ILE A 27 16.14 1.93 -3.52
C ILE A 27 16.21 1.98 -1.99
N HIS A 28 15.09 2.27 -1.36
CA HIS A 28 15.00 2.39 0.09
C HIS A 28 13.60 1.98 0.56
N GLY A 29 13.44 1.77 1.86
CA GLY A 29 12.17 1.34 2.43
C GLY A 29 11.69 2.22 3.57
N HIS A 30 10.43 2.02 3.93
CA HIS A 30 9.75 2.69 5.02
C HIS A 30 8.78 1.74 5.72
N LEU A 31 8.50 2.04 6.99
CA LEU A 31 7.28 1.59 7.65
C LEU A 31 6.17 2.60 7.28
N TYR A 32 5.33 2.23 6.33
CA TYR A 32 4.21 3.04 5.89
C TYR A 32 3.06 2.97 6.89
N VAL A 33 2.34 4.07 7.06
CA VAL A 33 1.08 4.13 7.80
C VAL A 33 0.00 4.53 6.81
N VAL A 34 -0.99 3.67 6.61
CA VAL A 34 -2.13 3.91 5.72
C VAL A 34 -3.37 4.12 6.55
N GLU A 35 -4.11 5.19 6.27
CA GLU A 35 -5.41 5.47 6.86
C GLU A 35 -6.50 5.31 5.82
N VAL A 36 -7.49 4.45 6.11
CA VAL A 36 -8.68 4.30 5.27
C VAL A 36 -9.85 4.94 5.98
N PHE A 37 -10.48 5.91 5.31
CA PHE A 37 -11.61 6.66 5.82
C PHE A 37 -12.90 6.16 5.18
N PHE A 38 -13.93 5.96 6.00
CA PHE A 38 -15.26 5.56 5.56
C PHE A 38 -16.27 6.58 6.04
N SER A 39 -17.23 6.88 5.18
CA SER A 39 -18.35 7.74 5.51
C SER A 39 -19.63 7.15 4.90
N SER A 40 -20.75 7.37 5.59
CA SER A 40 -22.06 6.98 5.12
C SER A 40 -23.10 7.95 5.68
N ASN A 41 -24.17 8.15 4.91
CA ASN A 41 -25.37 8.89 5.34
C ASN A 41 -26.38 7.99 6.08
N LYS A 42 -26.13 6.68 6.15
CA LYS A 42 -26.97 5.68 6.83
C LYS A 42 -26.11 4.72 7.66
N LEU A 43 -26.71 4.18 8.71
CA LEU A 43 -26.13 3.07 9.47
C LEU A 43 -26.68 1.75 8.92
N ASN A 44 -25.88 0.69 9.01
CA ASN A 44 -26.34 -0.67 8.74
C ASN A 44 -27.22 -1.20 9.89
N ASN A 45 -27.72 -2.44 9.78
CA ASN A 45 -28.57 -3.06 10.81
C ASN A 45 -27.87 -3.26 12.17
N GLY A 46 -26.55 -3.18 12.21
CA GLY A 46 -25.75 -3.18 13.44
C GLY A 46 -25.51 -1.79 14.02
N TYR A 47 -26.19 -0.75 13.50
CA TYR A 47 -26.01 0.65 13.88
C TYR A 47 -24.58 1.18 13.67
N MET A 48 -23.88 0.66 12.65
CA MET A 48 -22.52 1.05 12.29
C MET A 48 -22.44 1.60 10.86
N VAL A 49 -21.45 2.46 10.61
CA VAL A 49 -21.10 2.87 9.23
C VAL A 49 -20.44 1.71 8.47
N LEU A 50 -19.56 0.97 9.15
CA LEU A 50 -18.91 -0.22 8.63
C LEU A 50 -18.49 -1.11 9.79
N ASP A 51 -18.69 -2.41 9.66
CA ASP A 51 -18.10 -3.40 10.56
C ASP A 51 -16.70 -3.77 10.06
N PHE A 52 -15.67 -3.37 10.81
CA PHE A 52 -14.28 -3.67 10.46
C PHE A 52 -13.95 -5.15 10.52
N GLY A 53 -14.70 -5.96 11.28
CA GLY A 53 -14.55 -7.42 11.31
C GLY A 53 -14.85 -8.05 9.95
N LEU A 54 -15.88 -7.55 9.25
CA LEU A 54 -16.29 -8.04 7.94
C LEU A 54 -15.34 -7.59 6.82
N THR A 55 -14.80 -6.37 6.90
CA THR A 55 -13.87 -5.85 5.89
C THR A 55 -12.42 -6.28 6.09
N LYS A 56 -12.15 -7.03 7.17
CA LYS A 56 -10.79 -7.45 7.55
C LYS A 56 -10.10 -8.24 6.44
N LYS A 57 -10.81 -9.05 5.65
CA LYS A 57 -10.18 -9.83 4.56
C LYS A 57 -9.81 -8.95 3.36
N HIS A 58 -10.74 -8.13 2.88
CA HIS A 58 -10.52 -7.35 1.65
C HIS A 58 -9.46 -6.27 1.81
N ILE A 59 -9.56 -5.44 2.85
CA ILE A 59 -8.58 -4.35 3.04
C ILE A 59 -7.22 -4.93 3.42
N LYS A 60 -7.19 -6.00 4.23
CA LYS A 60 -5.93 -6.66 4.56
C LYS A 60 -5.23 -7.19 3.32
N ASN A 61 -5.93 -7.84 2.39
CA ASN A 61 -5.29 -8.34 1.16
C ASN A 61 -4.63 -7.22 0.34
N ILE A 62 -5.25 -6.04 0.29
CA ILE A 62 -4.64 -4.87 -0.35
C ILE A 62 -3.38 -4.46 0.41
N ILE A 63 -3.44 -4.29 1.73
CA ILE A 63 -2.27 -3.91 2.54
C ILE A 63 -1.15 -4.95 2.45
N ASP A 64 -1.50 -6.23 2.48
CA ASP A 64 -0.59 -7.38 2.37
C ASP A 64 0.15 -7.40 1.03
N SER A 65 -0.49 -6.95 -0.06
CA SER A 65 0.17 -6.82 -1.37
C SER A 65 1.29 -5.77 -1.41
N PHE A 66 1.34 -4.86 -0.42
CA PHE A 66 2.41 -3.89 -0.26
C PHE A 66 3.42 -4.28 0.83
N ASP A 67 3.08 -5.23 1.71
CA ASP A 67 3.92 -5.62 2.83
C ASP A 67 5.07 -6.52 2.37
N HIS A 68 6.27 -6.24 2.87
CA HIS A 68 7.52 -6.88 2.46
C HIS A 68 7.73 -6.89 0.93
N ALA A 69 7.18 -5.91 0.22
CA ALA A 69 7.20 -5.84 -1.24
C ALA A 69 7.94 -4.59 -1.75
N TYR A 70 8.32 -4.62 -3.03
CA TYR A 70 8.85 -3.47 -3.75
C TYR A 70 7.77 -2.83 -4.64
N SER A 71 7.47 -1.55 -4.40
CA SER A 71 6.58 -0.76 -5.25
C SER A 71 7.29 -0.33 -6.54
N LEU A 72 7.13 -1.14 -7.59
CA LEU A 72 7.76 -0.95 -8.89
C LEU A 72 7.09 0.20 -9.66
N TRP A 73 7.88 1.19 -10.06
CA TRP A 73 7.37 2.27 -10.89
C TRP A 73 7.12 1.78 -12.33
N SER A 74 5.92 2.07 -12.86
CA SER A 74 5.52 1.64 -14.21
C SER A 74 6.38 2.24 -15.33
N GLY A 75 7.05 3.37 -15.06
CA GLY A 75 7.99 4.02 -15.97
C GLY A 75 9.42 3.46 -15.93
N GLU A 76 9.71 2.47 -15.08
CA GLU A 76 11.03 1.81 -15.08
C GLU A 76 11.30 1.09 -16.41
N GLU A 77 12.57 0.96 -16.77
CA GLU A 77 12.98 0.18 -17.93
C GLU A 77 12.53 -1.28 -17.79
N ASP A 78 12.13 -1.89 -18.90
CA ASP A 78 11.57 -3.25 -18.89
C ASP A 78 12.58 -4.30 -18.41
N GLU A 79 13.88 -4.07 -18.63
CA GLU A 79 14.94 -4.92 -18.09
C GLU A 79 14.94 -4.90 -16.56
N PHE A 80 14.87 -3.70 -15.96
CA PHE A 80 14.79 -3.55 -14.51
C PHE A 80 13.52 -4.20 -13.95
N LYS A 81 12.36 -3.95 -14.57
CA LYS A 81 11.09 -4.58 -14.17
C LYS A 81 11.22 -6.10 -14.15
N LYS A 82 11.79 -6.70 -15.20
CA LYS A 82 12.02 -8.15 -15.29
C LYS A 82 12.98 -8.64 -14.22
N SER A 83 14.01 -7.87 -13.87
CA SER A 83 14.99 -8.25 -12.83
C SER A 83 14.36 -8.37 -11.43
N CYS A 84 13.28 -7.64 -11.16
CA CYS A 84 12.57 -7.69 -9.87
C CYS A 84 11.75 -8.98 -9.68
N PHE A 85 11.47 -9.72 -10.74
CA PHE A 85 10.75 -10.98 -10.68
C PHE A 85 11.75 -12.11 -10.97
N LEU A 86 11.86 -13.08 -10.07
CA LEU A 86 12.65 -14.27 -10.35
C LEU A 86 12.10 -14.93 -11.62
N LYS A 87 12.98 -15.31 -12.55
CA LYS A 87 12.61 -16.32 -13.55
C LYS A 87 12.29 -17.58 -12.74
N SER A 88 11.01 -17.92 -12.68
CA SER A 88 10.58 -19.21 -12.15
C SER A 88 11.39 -20.29 -12.88
N SER A 89 12.24 -20.99 -12.13
CA SER A 89 12.82 -22.27 -12.54
C SER A 89 11.73 -23.28 -12.83
#